data_AF-A0A4P1QQF9-F1
#
_entry.id   AF-A0A4P1QQF9-F1
#
_cell.length_a   1.000
_cell.length_b   1.000
_cell.length_c   1.000
_cell.angle_alpha   90.00
_cell.angle_beta   90.00
_cell.angle_gamma   90.00
#
_symmetry.space_group_name_H-M   'P 1'
#
loop_
_entity.id
_entity.type
_entity.pdbx_description
1 polymer ?
#
loop_
_entity_poly.entity_id
_entity_poly.type
_entity_poly.pdbx_seq_one_letter_code
_entity_poly.pdbx_strand_id
1 'polypeptide(L)'
;MVVSTSIGKHDVEYASVFRVDSRFFMRKGYLAPEYAIRGKLTRKADIYSFGVLLMEIISGRCNINSRLPIEEQFLLERAWDHYERKELVRLVDTSLNEEFDPDQASKFLKISLLCTQESPASAIDVICGKNA
;
A
#
# COMPACT_ATOMS: atom_id res chain seq x y z
N MET A 1 -8.59 -4.24 6.51
CA MET A 1 -8.19 -3.07 7.32
C MET A 1 -7.77 -3.62 8.68
N VAL A 2 -6.46 -3.71 8.93
CA VAL A 2 -5.94 -4.30 10.17
C VAL A 2 -6.11 -3.25 11.25
N VAL A 3 -7.12 -3.43 12.09
CA VAL A 3 -7.39 -2.52 13.19
C VAL A 3 -6.51 -2.98 14.35
N SER A 4 -5.38 -2.32 14.60
CA SER A 4 -4.79 -2.30 15.94
C SER A 4 -5.81 -1.68 16.89
N THR A 5 -6.72 -2.48 17.44
CA THR A 5 -7.41 -2.11 18.66
C THR A 5 -6.51 -2.49 19.83
N SER A 6 -6.39 -1.57 20.78
CA SER A 6 -5.46 -1.59 21.91
C SER A 6 -5.27 -2.97 22.55
N ILE A 7 -4.02 -3.35 22.75
CA ILE A 7 -3.59 -4.54 23.52
C ILE A 7 -4.26 -4.49 24.89
N GLY A 8 -5.19 -5.43 25.15
CA GLY A 8 -6.13 -5.31 26.25
C GLY A 8 -6.57 -6.66 26.81
N LYS A 9 -5.61 -7.50 27.25
CA LYS A 9 -5.71 -8.67 28.18
C LYS A 9 -6.84 -9.71 28.00
N HIS A 10 -7.76 -9.56 27.05
CA HIS A 10 -8.82 -10.51 26.70
C HIS A 10 -8.59 -11.17 25.32
N ASP A 11 -7.39 -11.03 24.76
CA ASP A 11 -7.01 -11.31 23.37
C ASP A 11 -6.69 -12.77 23.03
N VAL A 12 -7.26 -13.76 23.71
CA VAL A 12 -7.01 -15.18 23.37
C VAL A 12 -8.01 -15.69 22.31
N GLU A 13 -9.16 -15.03 22.16
CA GLU A 13 -10.21 -15.48 21.23
C GLU A 13 -10.04 -14.90 19.81
N TYR A 14 -9.57 -13.65 19.68
CA TYR A 14 -9.37 -12.99 18.39
C TYR A 14 -8.19 -13.54 17.57
N ALA A 15 -7.12 -14.01 18.24
CA ALA A 15 -5.95 -14.59 17.57
C ALA A 15 -6.31 -15.80 16.68
N SER A 16 -7.41 -16.49 16.98
CA SER A 16 -7.90 -17.64 16.19
C SER A 16 -8.54 -17.23 14.85
N VAL A 17 -9.22 -16.07 14.79
CA VAL A 17 -9.79 -15.50 13.56
C VAL A 17 -8.67 -14.97 12.64
N PHE A 18 -7.64 -14.35 13.22
CA PHE A 18 -6.49 -13.81 12.48
C PHE A 18 -5.68 -14.86 11.70
N ARG A 19 -5.64 -16.11 12.17
CA ARG A 19 -4.83 -17.16 11.54
C ARG A 19 -5.43 -17.67 10.22
N VAL A 20 -6.75 -17.54 10.02
CA VAL A 20 -7.44 -17.96 8.79
C VAL A 20 -7.36 -16.87 7.72
N ASP A 21 -7.40 -15.60 8.12
CA ASP A 21 -7.49 -14.43 7.22
C ASP A 21 -6.12 -13.88 6.77
N SER A 22 -5.06 -14.07 7.56
CA SER A 22 -3.71 -13.61 7.21
C SER A 22 -3.21 -14.16 5.86
N ARG A 23 -3.60 -15.40 5.51
CA ARG A 23 -3.28 -16.00 4.20
C ARG A 23 -4.00 -15.31 3.04
N PHE A 24 -5.22 -14.82 3.27
CA PHE A 24 -5.97 -14.07 2.27
C PHE A 24 -5.35 -12.69 2.04
N PHE A 25 -5.03 -11.96 3.10
CA PHE A 25 -4.32 -10.67 3.01
C PHE A 25 -2.92 -10.80 2.41
N MET A 26 -2.20 -11.87 2.73
CA MET A 26 -0.91 -12.21 2.12
C MET A 26 -1.05 -12.42 0.61
N ARG A 27 -2.06 -13.19 0.18
CA ARG A 27 -2.36 -13.40 -1.25
C ARG A 27 -2.74 -12.11 -1.98
N LYS A 28 -3.28 -11.13 -1.26
CA LYS A 28 -3.75 -9.86 -1.80
C LYS A 28 -2.72 -8.72 -1.72
N GLY A 29 -1.56 -8.96 -1.09
CA GLY A 29 -0.46 -8.00 -1.02
C GLY A 29 -0.64 -6.86 -0.01
N TYR A 30 -1.59 -6.96 0.93
CA TYR A 30 -1.76 -5.96 1.99
C TYR A 30 -0.88 -6.19 3.21
N LEU A 31 -0.22 -7.35 3.27
CA LEU A 31 0.58 -7.74 4.42
C LEU A 31 1.94 -7.05 4.33
N ALA A 32 2.28 -6.28 5.38
CA ALA A 32 3.60 -5.68 5.48
C ALA A 32 4.68 -6.79 5.52
N PRO A 33 5.80 -6.62 4.81
CA PRO A 33 6.83 -7.66 4.68
C PRO A 33 7.43 -8.05 6.03
N GLU A 34 7.61 -7.10 6.95
CA GLU A 34 8.09 -7.38 8.30
C GLU A 34 7.08 -8.18 9.13
N TYR A 35 5.77 -8.00 8.89
CA TYR A 35 4.74 -8.78 9.56
C TYR A 35 4.65 -10.19 8.96
N ALA A 36 4.78 -10.33 7.64
CA ALA A 36 4.83 -11.62 6.96
C ALA A 36 5.98 -12.51 7.45
N ILE A 37 7.16 -11.90 7.68
CA ILE A 37 8.36 -12.63 8.10
C ILE A 37 8.37 -12.89 9.62
N ARG A 38 8.04 -11.87 10.43
CA ARG A 38 8.24 -11.94 11.89
C ARG A 38 6.99 -12.33 12.66
N GLY A 39 5.82 -12.31 12.04
CA GLY A 39 4.53 -12.61 12.68
C GLY A 39 4.15 -11.62 13.78
N LYS A 40 4.81 -10.46 13.87
CA LYS A 40 4.53 -9.43 14.88
C LYS A 40 3.68 -8.32 14.30
N LEU A 41 2.46 -8.20 14.79
CA LEU A 41 1.61 -7.05 14.47
C LEU A 41 2.23 -5.80 15.07
N THR A 42 2.43 -4.77 14.24
CA THR A 42 2.99 -3.49 14.67
C THR A 42 2.23 -2.35 14.02
N ARG A 43 2.32 -1.16 14.61
CA ARG A 43 1.78 0.07 14.00
C ARG A 43 2.31 0.32 12.58
N LYS A 44 3.53 -0.14 12.26
CA LYS A 44 4.10 -0.01 10.90
C LYS A 44 3.40 -0.91 9.89
N ALA A 45 2.98 -2.10 10.31
CA ALA A 45 2.23 -3.00 9.46
C ALA A 45 0.87 -2.40 9.06
N ASP A 46 0.19 -1.74 9.99
CA ASP A 46 -1.08 -1.05 9.71
C ASP A 46 -0.88 0.15 8.75
N ILE A 47 0.21 0.90 8.91
CA ILE A 47 0.58 2.00 7.99
C ILE A 47 0.84 1.47 6.58
N TYR A 48 1.55 0.36 6.44
CA TYR A 48 1.79 -0.29 5.15
C TYR A 48 0.47 -0.67 4.47
N SER A 49 -0.41 -1.38 5.18
CA SER A 49 -1.71 -1.79 4.62
C SER A 49 -2.57 -0.57 4.24
N PHE A 50 -2.49 0.53 4.99
CA PHE A 50 -3.15 1.79 4.66
C PHE A 50 -2.59 2.40 3.38
N GLY A 51 -1.26 2.38 3.18
CA GLY A 51 -0.62 2.87 1.96
C GLY A 51 -1.10 2.12 0.71
N VAL A 52 -1.17 0.80 0.78
CA VAL A 52 -1.70 -0.04 -0.30
C VAL A 52 -3.16 0.32 -0.60
N LEU A 53 -4.00 0.41 0.44
CA LEU A 53 -5.42 0.76 0.29
C LEU A 53 -5.61 2.15 -0.33
N LEU A 54 -4.83 3.14 0.12
CA LEU A 54 -4.91 4.50 -0.39
C LEU A 54 -4.56 4.54 -1.89
N MET A 55 -3.58 3.76 -2.32
CA MET A 55 -3.21 3.63 -3.73
C MET A 55 -4.34 3.03 -4.57
N GLU A 56 -4.99 1.96 -4.08
CA GLU A 56 -6.14 1.36 -4.76
C GLU A 56 -7.32 2.31 -4.92
N ILE A 57 -7.59 3.12 -3.88
CA ILE A 57 -8.66 4.14 -3.91
C ILE A 57 -8.38 5.17 -4.99
N ILE A 58 -7.15 5.69 -5.05
CA ILE A 58 -6.78 6.72 -6.03
C ILE A 58 -6.78 6.15 -7.44
N SER A 59 -6.32 4.91 -7.62
CA SER A 59 -6.19 4.31 -8.95
C SER A 59 -7.45 3.61 -9.45
N GLY A 60 -8.44 3.37 -8.60
CA GLY A 60 -9.63 2.58 -8.92
C GLY A 60 -9.31 1.13 -9.31
N ARG A 61 -8.13 0.62 -8.91
CA ARG A 61 -7.61 -0.69 -9.32
C ARG A 61 -7.25 -1.53 -8.12
N CYS A 62 -7.44 -2.84 -8.24
CA CYS A 62 -6.95 -3.78 -7.24
C CYS A 62 -5.41 -3.80 -7.23
N ASN A 63 -4.83 -3.91 -6.03
CA ASN A 63 -3.39 -3.97 -5.79
C ASN A 63 -2.73 -5.14 -6.55
N ILE A 64 -3.44 -6.28 -6.62
CA ILE A 64 -3.05 -7.44 -7.42
C ILE A 64 -4.19 -7.78 -8.37
N ASN A 65 -3.89 -7.75 -9.67
CA ASN A 65 -4.83 -8.14 -10.71
C ASN A 65 -4.21 -9.18 -11.66
N SER A 66 -4.46 -10.45 -11.37
CA SER A 66 -3.95 -11.60 -12.14
C SER A 66 -4.52 -11.74 -13.56
N ARG A 67 -5.44 -10.86 -13.97
CA ARG A 67 -6.01 -10.84 -15.33
C ARG A 67 -5.17 -9.99 -16.30
N LEU A 68 -4.20 -9.23 -15.79
CA LEU A 68 -3.34 -8.36 -16.57
C LEU A 68 -2.02 -9.07 -16.96
N PRO A 69 -1.28 -8.56 -17.95
CA PRO A 69 0.11 -8.96 -18.20
C PRO A 69 0.95 -8.85 -16.93
N ILE A 70 1.96 -9.70 -16.78
CA ILE A 70 2.78 -9.85 -15.56
C ILE A 70 3.31 -8.50 -15.07
N GLU A 71 3.76 -7.67 -16.01
CA GLU A 71 4.32 -6.34 -15.81
C GLU A 71 3.28 -5.32 -15.26
N GLU A 72 1.99 -5.65 -15.37
CA GLU A 72 0.89 -4.79 -14.93
C GLU A 72 0.09 -5.36 -13.75
N GLN A 73 0.44 -6.56 -13.27
CA GLN A 73 -0.36 -7.25 -12.23
C GLN A 73 -0.28 -6.57 -10.87
N PHE A 74 0.85 -5.93 -10.57
CA PHE A 74 1.14 -5.34 -9.26
C PHE A 74 1.06 -3.82 -9.32
N LEU A 75 0.05 -3.26 -8.65
CA LEU A 75 -0.16 -1.81 -8.63
C LEU A 75 1.00 -1.07 -7.96
N LEU A 76 1.56 -1.64 -6.90
CA LEU A 76 2.68 -1.04 -6.16
C LEU A 76 3.93 -0.91 -7.04
N GLU A 77 4.28 -1.94 -7.81
CA GLU A 77 5.42 -1.92 -8.73
C GLU A 77 5.23 -0.85 -9.81
N ARG A 78 4.04 -0.82 -10.43
CA ARG A 78 3.68 0.24 -11.38
C ARG A 78 3.76 1.62 -10.78
N ALA A 79 3.38 1.77 -9.51
CA ALA A 79 3.42 3.06 -8.85
C ALA A 79 4.85 3.57 -8.66
N TRP A 80 5.80 2.68 -8.39
CA TRP A 80 7.23 2.99 -8.40
C TRP A 80 7.72 3.41 -9.79
N ASP A 81 7.37 2.66 -10.84
CA ASP A 81 7.77 3.00 -12.21
C ASP A 81 7.27 4.39 -12.63
N HIS A 82 6.01 4.70 -12.33
CA HIS A 82 5.44 6.02 -12.63
C HIS A 82 5.99 7.11 -11.71
N TYR A 83 6.40 6.79 -10.48
CA TYR A 83 7.09 7.73 -9.61
C TYR A 83 8.46 8.13 -10.19
N GLU A 84 9.27 7.16 -10.61
CA GLU A 84 10.59 7.39 -11.21
C GLU A 84 10.50 8.21 -12.50
N ARG A 85 9.45 7.97 -13.30
CA ARG A 85 9.17 8.71 -14.54
C ARG A 85 8.53 10.08 -14.31
N LYS A 86 8.16 10.43 -13.07
CA LYS A 86 7.42 11.66 -12.70
C LYS A 86 6.03 11.75 -13.34
N GLU A 87 5.38 10.60 -13.52
CA GLU A 87 4.10 10.42 -14.19
C GLU A 87 3.01 9.85 -13.26
N LEU A 88 3.12 10.02 -11.94
CA LEU A 88 2.18 9.46 -10.96
C LEU A 88 0.70 9.74 -11.26
N VAL A 89 0.39 10.91 -11.81
CA VAL A 89 -0.99 11.29 -12.18
C VAL A 89 -1.62 10.30 -13.18
N ARG A 90 -0.82 9.58 -13.97
CA ARG A 90 -1.32 8.54 -14.88
C ARG A 90 -1.92 7.32 -14.19
N LEU A 91 -1.66 7.15 -12.89
CA LEU A 91 -2.24 6.06 -12.10
C LEU A 91 -3.65 6.37 -11.62
N VAL A 92 -4.07 7.63 -11.65
CA VAL A 92 -5.38 8.05 -11.14
C VAL A 92 -6.49 7.38 -11.95
N ASP A 93 -7.56 6.99 -11.27
CA ASP A 93 -8.70 6.32 -11.89
C ASP A 93 -9.26 7.14 -13.05
N THR A 94 -9.20 6.56 -14.25
CA THR A 94 -9.71 7.17 -15.48
C THR A 94 -11.22 7.39 -15.44
N SER A 95 -11.96 6.69 -14.57
CA SER A 95 -13.41 6.88 -14.41
C SER A 95 -13.78 8.23 -13.80
N LEU A 96 -12.82 8.92 -13.17
CA LEU A 96 -13.00 10.26 -12.62
C LEU A 96 -13.08 11.35 -13.71
N ASN A 97 -12.87 11.04 -14.99
CA ASN A 97 -13.00 11.98 -16.11
C ASN A 97 -12.30 13.34 -15.89
N GLU A 98 -11.10 13.32 -15.30
CA GLU A 98 -10.32 14.53 -14.95
C GLU A 98 -10.96 15.45 -13.91
N GLU A 99 -12.01 15.00 -13.21
CA GLU A 99 -12.66 15.70 -12.11
C GLU A 99 -11.89 15.50 -10.79
N PHE A 100 -10.60 15.80 -10.80
CA PHE A 100 -9.73 15.76 -9.62
C PHE A 100 -8.59 16.77 -9.72
N ASP A 101 -8.03 17.15 -8.58
CA ASP A 101 -6.82 17.98 -8.54
C ASP A 101 -5.58 17.09 -8.75
N PRO A 102 -4.83 17.25 -9.85
CA PRO A 102 -3.69 16.40 -10.17
C PRO A 102 -2.54 16.55 -9.16
N ASP A 103 -2.36 17.72 -8.56
CA ASP A 103 -1.33 17.94 -7.55
C ASP A 103 -1.69 17.23 -6.24
N GLN A 104 -2.96 17.23 -5.86
CA GLN A 104 -3.42 16.48 -4.69
C GLN A 104 -3.33 14.98 -4.91
N ALA A 105 -3.79 14.49 -6.07
CA ALA A 105 -3.69 13.08 -6.40
C ALA A 105 -2.23 12.58 -6.39
N SER A 106 -1.32 13.36 -6.99
CA SER A 106 0.12 13.08 -6.96
C SER A 106 0.68 13.08 -5.53
N LYS A 107 0.27 14.02 -4.67
CA LYS A 107 0.66 14.05 -3.25
C LYS A 107 0.19 12.81 -2.51
N PHE A 108 -1.08 12.41 -2.65
CA PHE A 108 -1.61 11.23 -1.99
C PHE A 108 -0.92 9.95 -2.48
N LEU A 109 -0.61 9.83 -3.77
CA LEU A 109 0.17 8.70 -4.30
C LEU A 109 1.58 8.64 -3.70
N LYS A 110 2.25 9.80 -3.53
CA LYS A 110 3.55 9.85 -2.85
C LYS A 110 3.44 9.42 -1.38
N ILE A 111 2.40 9.86 -0.67
CA ILE A 111 2.14 9.42 0.70
C ILE A 111 1.91 7.91 0.75
N SER A 112 1.12 7.34 -0.18
CA SER A 112 0.93 5.90 -0.30
C SER A 112 2.27 5.17 -0.48
N LEU A 113 3.13 5.65 -1.37
CA LEU A 113 4.46 5.07 -1.60
C LEU A 113 5.32 5.11 -0.32
N LEU A 114 5.33 6.24 0.39
CA LEU A 114 6.02 6.40 1.68
C LEU A 114 5.55 5.39 2.73
N CYS A 115 4.24 5.17 2.81
CA CYS A 115 3.65 4.20 3.73
C CYS A 115 4.08 2.76 3.44
N THR A 116 4.38 2.43 2.17
CA THR A 116 4.73 1.08 1.73
C THR A 116 6.22 0.75 1.77
N GLN A 117 7.08 1.68 2.20
CA GLN A 117 8.52 1.46 2.24
C GLN A 117 8.98 0.69 3.47
N GLU A 118 9.85 -0.28 3.27
CA GLU A 118 10.44 -1.10 4.34
C GLU A 118 11.41 -0.31 5.24
N SER A 119 12.02 0.78 4.72
CA SER A 119 13.05 1.54 5.40
C SER A 119 12.75 3.05 5.46
N PRO A 120 13.04 3.74 6.59
CA PRO A 120 12.94 5.20 6.66
C PRO A 120 13.90 5.93 5.72
N ALA A 121 15.01 5.28 5.33
CA ALA A 121 16.01 5.87 4.45
C ALA A 121 15.46 6.05 3.03
N SER A 122 14.76 5.05 2.49
CA SER A 122 14.11 5.15 1.19
C SER A 122 12.91 6.13 1.20
N ALA A 123 12.27 6.33 2.36
CA ALA A 123 11.23 7.35 2.52
C ALA A 123 11.72 8.78 2.41
N ILE A 124 12.97 9.03 2.80
CA ILE A 124 13.60 10.34 2.61
C ILE A 124 13.80 10.63 1.11
N ASP A 125 14.09 9.62 0.29
CA ASP A 125 14.29 9.79 -1.16
C ASP A 125 12.98 10.17 -1.87
N VAL A 126 11.85 9.59 -1.46
CA VAL A 126 10.52 9.95 -1.97
C VAL A 126 10.09 11.35 -1.55
N ILE A 127 10.40 11.78 -0.31
CA ILE A 127 10.07 13.13 0.19
C ILE A 127 10.95 14.20 -0.44
N CYS A 128 12.26 13.95 -0.54
CA CYS A 128 13.22 14.93 -1.04
C CYS A 128 13.24 15.04 -2.56
N GLY A 129 12.51 14.18 -3.29
CA GLY A 129 12.57 14.14 -4.75
C GLY A 129 14.00 13.94 -5.27
N LYS A 130 14.87 13.31 -4.46
CA LYS A 130 16.23 12.98 -4.88
C LYS A 130 16.10 11.86 -5.89
N ASN A 131 16.31 12.22 -7.16
CA ASN A 131 16.47 11.26 -8.23
C ASN A 131 17.64 10.31 -7.88
N ALA A 132 17.55 9.08 -8.37
CA ALA A 132 18.74 8.32 -8.73
C ALA A 132 19.73 9.17 -9.55
#